data_AF-A0A0P7XZC6-F1
#
_entry.id   AF-A0A0P7XZC6-F1
#
_cell.length_a   1.000
_cell.length_b   1.000
_cell.length_c   1.000
_cell.angle_alpha   90.00
_cell.angle_beta   90.00
_cell.angle_gamma   90.00
#
_symmetry.space_group_name_H-M   'P 1'
#
loop_
_entity.id
_entity.type
_entity.pdbx_description
1 polymer ?
#
loop_
_entity_poly.entity_id
_entity_poly.type
_entity_poly.pdbx_seq_one_letter_code
_entity_poly.pdbx_strand_id
1 'polypeptide(L)'
;MRKPVPLQLAFAMALSPLIAGLAGGVFVSLGLSVQLLPENTVLEALQAGLVMSIFGVIIAVFTCYAFGSPIMLAAWAIAHFARWRTPSGMGLAMACAGLIFSIMYFFNGRLIMEDLEQDSAIALLVTLPAGFAAGYLAGWVIGQLGYRDPGPEETVSRMNA
;
A
#
# COMPACT_ATOMS: atom_id res chain seq x y z
N MET A 1 28.32 7.07 -18.12
CA MET A 1 27.27 8.08 -17.88
C MET A 1 25.92 7.52 -18.33
N ARG A 2 24.99 7.23 -17.41
CA ARG A 2 23.57 7.05 -17.77
C ARG A 2 22.72 8.00 -16.93
N LYS A 3 22.37 9.14 -17.54
CA LYS A 3 21.13 9.89 -17.30
C LYS A 3 20.43 9.93 -18.68
N PRO A 4 19.09 9.92 -18.80
CA PRO A 4 18.09 10.19 -17.77
C PRO A 4 17.04 9.05 -17.64
N VAL A 5 16.74 8.61 -16.41
CA VAL A 5 15.63 7.68 -16.07
C VAL A 5 14.35 8.41 -15.55
N PRO A 6 14.06 9.70 -15.86
CA PRO A 6 12.99 10.43 -15.18
C PRO A 6 11.61 9.98 -15.65
N LEU A 7 11.44 9.54 -16.89
CA LEU A 7 10.11 9.16 -17.41
C LEU A 7 9.64 7.84 -16.83
N GLN A 8 10.51 6.83 -16.76
CA GLN A 8 10.17 5.52 -16.17
C GLN A 8 9.92 5.64 -14.67
N LEU A 9 10.74 6.43 -13.98
CA LEU A 9 10.53 6.71 -12.57
C LEU A 9 9.26 7.52 -12.33
N ALA A 10 8.99 8.56 -13.11
CA ALA A 10 7.75 9.34 -13.00
C ALA A 10 6.52 8.47 -13.28
N PHE A 11 6.58 7.59 -14.27
CA PHE A 11 5.53 6.63 -14.55
C PHE A 11 5.33 5.65 -13.40
N ALA A 12 6.40 5.08 -12.86
CA ALA A 12 6.32 4.16 -11.72
C ALA A 12 5.75 4.85 -10.46
N MET A 13 6.15 6.11 -10.22
CA MET A 13 5.61 6.94 -9.15
C MET A 13 4.12 7.24 -9.36
N ALA A 14 3.70 7.57 -10.58
CA ALA A 14 2.29 7.81 -10.92
C ALA A 14 1.44 6.54 -10.83
N LEU A 15 2.02 5.37 -11.13
CA LEU A 15 1.35 4.06 -11.07
C LEU A 15 1.26 3.52 -9.64
N SER A 16 2.18 3.92 -8.76
CA SER A 16 2.28 3.38 -7.40
C SER A 16 1.01 3.55 -6.54
N PRO A 17 0.29 4.69 -6.53
CA PRO A 17 -0.94 4.81 -5.75
C PRO A 17 -2.07 3.97 -6.33
N LEU A 18 -2.11 3.76 -7.64
CA LEU A 18 -3.06 2.85 -8.28
C LEU A 18 -2.83 1.41 -7.80
N ILE A 19 -1.58 0.94 -7.80
CA ILE A 19 -1.24 -0.41 -7.33
C ILE A 19 -1.56 -0.57 -5.85
N ALA A 20 -1.19 0.41 -5.03
CA ALA A 20 -1.48 0.41 -3.60
C ALA A 20 -3.00 0.39 -3.34
N GLY A 21 -3.78 1.21 -4.06
CA GLY A 21 -5.23 1.27 -3.93
C GLY A 21 -5.92 0.00 -4.40
N LEU A 22 -5.48 -0.59 -5.52
CA LEU A 22 -5.98 -1.88 -6.02
C LEU A 22 -5.72 -3.00 -5.01
N ALA A 23 -4.46 -3.19 -4.60
CA ALA A 23 -4.09 -4.25 -3.66
C ALA A 23 -4.74 -4.03 -2.30
N GLY A 24 -4.66 -2.80 -1.76
CA GLY A 24 -5.23 -2.44 -0.48
C GLY A 24 -6.75 -2.58 -0.45
N GLY A 25 -7.45 -2.12 -1.48
CA GLY A 25 -8.90 -2.25 -1.59
C GLY A 25 -9.35 -3.71 -1.60
N VAL A 26 -8.68 -4.56 -2.38
CA VAL A 26 -8.97 -6.01 -2.39
C VAL A 26 -8.70 -6.65 -1.03
N PHE A 27 -7.51 -6.41 -0.44
CA PHE A 27 -7.14 -7.02 0.84
C PHE A 27 -8.04 -6.57 1.99
N VAL A 28 -8.40 -5.28 2.05
CA VAL A 28 -9.30 -4.77 3.08
C VAL A 28 -10.70 -5.33 2.91
N SER A 29 -11.25 -5.34 1.70
CA SER A 29 -12.60 -5.87 1.46
C SER A 29 -12.70 -7.37 1.76
N LEU A 30 -11.70 -8.16 1.37
CA LEU A 30 -11.65 -9.59 1.70
C LEU A 30 -11.42 -9.81 3.20
N GLY A 31 -10.55 -9.03 3.83
CA GLY A 31 -10.31 -9.15 5.28
C GLY A 31 -11.53 -8.78 6.11
N LEU A 32 -12.30 -7.76 5.70
CA LEU A 32 -13.55 -7.40 6.36
C LEU A 32 -14.65 -8.45 6.15
N SER A 33 -14.66 -9.19 5.03
CA SER A 33 -15.64 -10.27 4.85
C SER A 33 -15.50 -11.42 5.86
N VAL A 34 -14.37 -11.52 6.56
CA VAL A 34 -14.20 -12.46 7.69
C VAL A 34 -15.23 -12.20 8.79
N GLN A 35 -15.69 -10.95 8.95
CA GLN A 35 -16.74 -10.59 9.90
C GLN A 35 -18.10 -11.23 9.56
N LEU A 36 -18.30 -11.66 8.32
CA LEU A 36 -19.55 -12.30 7.87
C LEU A 36 -19.58 -13.81 8.12
N LEU A 37 -18.44 -14.42 8.49
CA LEU A 37 -18.34 -15.87 8.75
C LEU A 37 -19.22 -16.40 9.91
N PRO A 38 -19.57 -15.63 10.96
CA PRO A 38 -20.47 -16.13 12.00
C PRO A 38 -21.89 -16.43 11.48
N GLU A 39 -22.32 -15.72 10.44
CA GLU A 39 -23.69 -15.77 9.91
C GLU A 39 -23.78 -16.47 8.55
N ASN A 40 -22.67 -16.55 7.81
CA ASN A 40 -22.62 -17.05 6.44
C ASN A 40 -21.60 -18.18 6.28
N THR A 41 -21.77 -18.99 5.23
CA THR A 41 -20.74 -19.94 4.81
C THR A 41 -19.48 -19.21 4.31
N VAL A 42 -18.33 -19.89 4.33
CA VAL A 42 -17.06 -19.35 3.80
C VAL A 42 -17.21 -18.86 2.37
N LEU A 43 -17.96 -19.60 1.54
CA LEU A 43 -18.18 -19.24 0.14
C LEU A 43 -19.00 -17.95 0.00
N GLU A 44 -20.08 -17.81 0.77
CA GLU A 44 -20.94 -16.61 0.76
C GLU A 44 -20.19 -15.38 1.29
N ALA A 45 -19.40 -15.53 2.36
CA ALA A 45 -18.56 -14.47 2.89
C ALA A 45 -17.52 -14.01 1.84
N LEU A 46 -16.86 -14.94 1.15
CA LEU A 46 -15.90 -14.62 0.08
C LEU A 46 -16.57 -13.98 -1.14
N GLN A 47 -17.77 -14.44 -1.53
CA GLN A 47 -18.53 -13.83 -2.61
C GLN A 47 -18.93 -12.39 -2.27
N ALA A 48 -19.42 -12.16 -1.06
CA ALA A 48 -19.73 -10.82 -0.56
C ALA A 48 -18.47 -9.95 -0.54
N GLY A 49 -17.35 -10.46 -0.03
CA GLY A 49 -16.06 -9.77 -0.03
C GLY A 49 -15.57 -9.41 -1.45
N LEU A 50 -15.74 -10.31 -2.42
CA LEU A 50 -15.38 -10.06 -3.82
C LEU A 50 -16.25 -8.95 -4.44
N VAL A 51 -17.57 -8.99 -4.23
CA VAL A 51 -18.47 -7.95 -4.74
C VAL A 51 -18.16 -6.60 -4.09
N MET A 52 -17.95 -6.59 -2.77
CA MET A 52 -17.59 -5.37 -2.03
C MET A 52 -16.21 -4.84 -2.43
N SER A 53 -15.29 -5.71 -2.87
CA SER A 53 -13.95 -5.30 -3.33
C SER A 53 -14.00 -4.38 -4.55
N ILE A 54 -15.02 -4.44 -5.40
CA ILE A 54 -15.15 -3.53 -6.55
C ILE A 54 -15.28 -2.10 -6.05
N PHE A 55 -16.21 -1.86 -5.12
CA PHE A 55 -16.40 -0.54 -4.51
C PHE A 55 -15.22 -0.14 -3.63
N GLY A 56 -14.71 -1.09 -2.85
CA GLY A 56 -13.53 -0.89 -2.00
C GLY A 56 -12.30 -0.46 -2.78
N VAL A 57 -12.04 -1.08 -3.93
CA VAL A 57 -10.94 -0.74 -4.84
C VAL A 57 -11.12 0.66 -5.41
N ILE A 58 -12.31 1.02 -5.90
CA ILE A 58 -12.56 2.36 -6.46
C ILE A 58 -12.25 3.42 -5.40
N ILE A 59 -12.83 3.27 -4.21
CA ILE A 59 -12.62 4.21 -3.09
C ILE A 59 -11.16 4.23 -2.67
N ALA A 60 -10.51 3.07 -2.54
CA ALA A 60 -9.12 2.95 -2.13
C ALA A 60 -8.18 3.62 -3.14
N VAL A 61 -8.38 3.44 -4.44
CA VAL A 61 -7.58 4.10 -5.49
C VAL A 61 -7.72 5.62 -5.40
N PHE A 62 -8.94 6.16 -5.32
CA PHE A 62 -9.14 7.61 -5.17
C PHE A 62 -8.49 8.14 -3.88
N THR A 63 -8.64 7.41 -2.77
CA THR A 63 -8.07 7.80 -1.47
C THR A 63 -6.55 7.74 -1.50
N CYS A 64 -5.95 6.72 -2.11
CA CYS A 64 -4.50 6.62 -2.28
C CYS A 64 -3.96 7.76 -3.13
N TYR A 65 -4.65 8.16 -4.21
CA TYR A 65 -4.22 9.31 -5.00
C TYR A 65 -4.35 10.62 -4.23
N ALA A 66 -5.49 10.87 -3.57
CA ALA A 66 -5.77 12.12 -2.88
C ALA A 66 -4.93 12.31 -1.61
N PHE A 67 -4.78 11.27 -0.80
CA PHE A 67 -4.19 11.34 0.54
C PHE A 67 -2.94 10.48 0.70
N GLY A 68 -2.82 9.37 -0.04
CA GLY A 68 -1.66 8.49 0.03
C GLY A 68 -0.44 9.05 -0.70
N SER A 69 -0.62 9.76 -1.82
CA SER A 69 0.48 10.27 -2.66
C SER A 69 1.53 11.09 -1.91
N PRO A 70 1.19 12.04 -1.00
CA PRO A 70 2.19 12.77 -0.22
C PRO A 70 3.06 11.85 0.67
N ILE A 71 2.43 10.85 1.31
CA ILE A 71 3.11 9.91 2.21
C ILE A 71 4.02 8.97 1.40
N MET A 72 3.52 8.46 0.28
CA MET A 72 4.30 7.63 -0.63
C MET A 72 5.48 8.41 -1.22
N LEU A 73 5.28 9.67 -1.62
CA LEU A 73 6.36 10.52 -2.12
C LEU A 73 7.43 10.77 -1.05
N ALA A 74 7.04 10.99 0.20
CA ALA A 74 7.98 11.14 1.30
C ALA A 74 8.78 9.85 1.55
N ALA A 75 8.12 8.70 1.61
CA ALA A 75 8.78 7.40 1.78
C ALA A 75 9.72 7.08 0.60
N TRP A 76 9.30 7.38 -0.62
CA TRP A 76 10.16 7.28 -1.80
C TRP A 76 11.40 8.16 -1.67
N ALA A 77 11.24 9.43 -1.26
CA ALA A 77 12.35 10.36 -1.13
C ALA A 77 13.35 9.85 -0.09
N ILE A 78 12.87 9.40 1.07
CA ILE A 78 13.70 8.79 2.12
C ILE A 78 14.48 7.60 1.55
N ALA A 79 13.81 6.66 0.89
CA ALA A 79 14.44 5.49 0.30
C ALA A 79 15.45 5.87 -0.80
N HIS A 80 15.13 6.86 -1.63
CA HIS A 80 15.99 7.33 -2.71
C HIS A 80 17.30 7.93 -2.20
N PHE A 81 17.22 8.80 -1.18
CA PHE A 81 18.39 9.46 -0.58
C PHE A 81 19.19 8.51 0.31
N ALA A 82 18.54 7.55 0.98
CA ALA A 82 19.19 6.47 1.71
C ALA A 82 19.82 5.41 0.80
N ARG A 83 19.72 5.54 -0.53
CA ARG A 83 20.21 4.57 -1.52
C ARG A 83 19.57 3.18 -1.38
N TRP A 84 18.32 3.11 -0.93
CA TRP A 84 17.51 1.88 -0.89
C TRP A 84 16.70 1.74 -2.18
N ARG A 85 17.40 1.80 -3.33
CA ARG A 85 16.77 1.84 -4.66
C ARG A 85 16.45 0.45 -5.21
N THR A 86 16.82 -0.62 -4.51
CA THR A 86 16.43 -2.00 -4.88
C THR A 86 14.93 -2.21 -4.69
N PRO A 87 14.30 -3.13 -5.44
CA PRO A 87 12.88 -3.47 -5.27
C PRO A 87 12.48 -3.83 -3.83
N SER A 88 13.32 -4.59 -3.12
CA SER A 88 13.08 -4.94 -1.72
C SER A 88 13.24 -3.75 -0.78
N GLY A 89 14.26 -2.91 -0.97
CA GLY A 89 14.49 -1.73 -0.13
C GLY A 89 13.41 -0.66 -0.30
N MET A 90 13.05 -0.37 -1.55
CA MET A 90 11.96 0.54 -1.89
C MET A 90 10.60 -0.02 -1.43
N GLY A 91 10.39 -1.34 -1.60
CA GLY A 91 9.24 -2.06 -1.06
C GLY A 91 9.11 -1.88 0.44
N LEU A 92 10.17 -2.13 1.21
CA LEU A 92 10.14 -2.00 2.67
C LEU A 92 9.84 -0.57 3.13
N ALA A 93 10.47 0.44 2.50
CA ALA A 93 10.20 1.84 2.82
C ALA A 93 8.73 2.22 2.56
N MET A 94 8.17 1.76 1.44
CA MET A 94 6.78 1.98 1.11
C MET A 94 5.82 1.17 1.97
N ALA A 95 6.22 -0.01 2.45
CA ALA A 95 5.44 -0.79 3.41
C ALA A 95 5.27 -0.03 4.73
N CYS A 96 6.32 0.64 5.22
CA CYS A 96 6.24 1.55 6.37
C CYS A 96 5.29 2.73 6.10
N ALA A 97 5.35 3.31 4.90
CA ALA A 97 4.41 4.36 4.48
C ALA A 97 2.96 3.86 4.47
N GLY A 98 2.74 2.63 4.00
CA GLY A 98 1.45 1.95 4.02
C GLY A 98 0.92 1.72 5.43
N LEU A 99 1.77 1.32 6.38
CA LEU A 99 1.40 1.22 7.80
C LEU A 99 1.00 2.57 8.38
N ILE A 100 1.80 3.62 8.13
CA ILE A 100 1.48 4.98 8.59
C ILE A 100 0.14 5.42 8.02
N PHE A 101 -0.09 5.20 6.73
CA PHE A 101 -1.35 5.53 6.08
C PHE A 101 -2.53 4.76 6.68
N SER A 102 -2.40 3.44 6.92
CA SER A 102 -3.46 2.64 7.56
C SER A 102 -3.76 3.13 8.99
N ILE A 103 -2.75 3.50 9.76
CA ILE A 103 -2.92 4.09 11.10
C ILE A 103 -3.65 5.43 11.01
N MET A 104 -3.22 6.31 10.11
CA MET A 104 -3.88 7.61 9.90
C MET A 104 -5.32 7.45 9.43
N TYR A 105 -5.57 6.53 8.50
CA TYR A 105 -6.91 6.22 7.99
C TYR A 105 -7.82 5.71 9.12
N PHE A 106 -7.30 4.82 9.97
CA PHE A 106 -8.04 4.31 11.13
C PHE A 106 -8.42 5.43 12.11
N PHE A 107 -7.47 6.30 12.49
CA PHE A 107 -7.75 7.40 13.41
C PHE A 107 -8.69 8.45 12.81
N ASN A 108 -8.55 8.78 11.52
CA ASN A 108 -9.48 9.69 10.85
C ASN A 108 -10.88 9.09 10.73
N GLY A 109 -10.99 7.79 10.41
CA GLY A 109 -12.27 7.09 10.39
C GLY A 109 -12.96 7.11 11.75
N ARG A 110 -12.20 6.93 12.84
CA ARG A 110 -12.73 6.99 14.21
C ARG A 110 -13.15 8.40 14.63
N LEU A 111 -12.43 9.43 14.21
CA LEU A 111 -12.77 10.83 14.50
C LEU A 111 -14.02 11.31 13.75
N ILE A 112 -14.34 10.70 12.61
CA ILE A 112 -15.50 11.07 11.78
C ILE A 112 -16.72 10.20 12.11
N MET A 113 -16.53 8.95 12.52
CA MET A 113 -17.59 7.99 12.85
C MET A 113 -17.60 7.63 14.34
N GLU A 114 -17.85 8.63 15.19
CA GLU A 114 -17.79 8.53 16.67
C GLU A 114 -18.66 7.41 17.31
N ASP A 115 -19.57 6.74 16.58
CA ASP A 115 -20.56 5.80 17.14
C ASP A 115 -20.31 4.29 16.91
N LEU A 116 -19.20 3.86 16.31
CA LEU A 116 -18.94 2.43 16.02
C LEU A 116 -17.87 1.83 16.95
N GLU A 117 -18.19 1.72 18.25
CA GLU A 117 -17.23 1.24 19.26
C GLU A 117 -16.84 -0.25 19.13
N GLN A 118 -17.64 -1.11 18.49
CA GLN A 118 -17.40 -2.56 18.45
C GLN A 118 -16.67 -3.11 17.20
N ASP A 119 -16.80 -2.48 16.02
CA ASP A 119 -16.17 -2.99 14.77
C ASP A 119 -14.76 -2.45 14.48
N SER A 120 -14.29 -1.53 15.32
CA SER A 120 -13.03 -0.79 15.10
C SER A 120 -11.78 -1.67 15.18
N ALA A 121 -11.74 -2.67 16.08
CA ALA A 121 -10.54 -3.50 16.27
C ALA A 121 -10.26 -4.42 15.07
N ILE A 122 -11.30 -5.01 14.49
CA ILE A 122 -11.16 -5.91 13.33
C ILE A 122 -10.78 -5.09 12.09
N ALA A 123 -11.36 -3.90 11.91
CA ALA A 123 -10.99 -2.99 10.83
C ALA A 123 -9.50 -2.62 10.91
N LEU A 124 -8.96 -2.33 12.10
CA LEU A 124 -7.53 -2.06 12.28
C LEU A 124 -6.67 -3.30 12.00
N LEU A 125 -7.08 -4.46 12.52
CA LEU A 125 -6.36 -5.73 12.34
C LEU A 125 -6.25 -6.12 10.85
N VAL A 126 -7.25 -5.77 10.05
CA VAL A 126 -7.28 -6.03 8.60
C VAL A 126 -6.51 -4.96 7.82
N THR A 127 -6.70 -3.68 8.16
CA THR A 127 -6.12 -2.55 7.39
C THR A 127 -4.61 -2.42 7.55
N LEU A 128 -4.04 -2.79 8.70
CA LEU A 128 -2.59 -2.77 8.92
C LEU A 128 -1.82 -3.71 7.99
N PRO A 129 -2.06 -5.04 7.99
CA PRO A 129 -1.35 -5.96 7.09
C PRO A 129 -1.67 -5.68 5.62
N ALA A 130 -2.91 -5.27 5.30
CA ALA A 130 -3.28 -4.86 3.95
C ALA A 130 -2.47 -3.64 3.49
N GLY A 131 -2.34 -2.61 4.34
CA GLY A 131 -1.56 -1.41 4.06
C GLY A 131 -0.08 -1.70 3.90
N PHE A 132 0.49 -2.54 4.77
CA PHE A 132 1.87 -3.00 4.65
C PHE A 132 2.12 -3.70 3.32
N ALA A 133 1.29 -4.69 2.98
CA ALA A 133 1.42 -5.46 1.75
C ALA A 133 1.23 -4.59 0.50
N ALA A 134 0.21 -3.73 0.49
CA ALA A 134 -0.07 -2.80 -0.60
C ALA A 134 1.07 -1.80 -0.80
N GLY A 135 1.59 -1.22 0.29
CA GLY A 135 2.76 -0.35 0.27
C GLY A 135 4.00 -1.08 -0.27
N TYR A 136 4.25 -2.30 0.21
CA TYR A 136 5.37 -3.11 -0.28
C TYR A 136 5.31 -3.35 -1.78
N LEU A 137 4.13 -3.76 -2.30
CA LEU A 137 3.93 -4.00 -3.73
C LEU A 137 4.16 -2.73 -4.55
N ALA A 138 3.65 -1.60 -4.10
CA ALA A 138 3.85 -0.31 -4.77
C ALA A 138 5.34 0.09 -4.80
N GLY A 139 6.06 -0.05 -3.69
CA GLY A 139 7.49 0.21 -3.62
C GLY A 139 8.33 -0.76 -4.45
N TRP A 140 7.94 -2.03 -4.50
CA TRP A 140 8.58 -3.03 -5.35
C TRP A 140 8.47 -2.65 -6.83
N VAL A 141 7.30 -2.18 -7.27
CA VAL A 141 7.10 -1.69 -8.65
C VAL A 141 7.97 -0.47 -8.94
N ILE A 142 8.07 0.48 -8.00
CA ILE A 142 8.96 1.64 -8.16
C ILE A 142 10.42 1.21 -8.29
N GLY A 143 10.87 0.26 -7.46
CA GLY A 143 12.23 -0.29 -7.55
C GLY A 143 12.50 -1.00 -8.87
N GLN A 144 11.55 -1.82 -9.35
CA GLN A 144 11.69 -2.59 -10.59
C GLN A 144 11.66 -1.72 -11.85
N LEU A 145 10.69 -0.81 -11.93
CA LEU A 145 10.45 0.00 -13.14
C LEU A 145 11.24 1.31 -13.13
N GLY A 146 11.44 1.92 -11.95
CA GLY A 146 12.07 3.23 -11.81
C GLY A 146 13.60 3.20 -11.67
N TYR A 147 14.19 2.06 -11.25
CA TYR A 147 15.62 1.94 -10.96
C TYR A 147 16.27 0.71 -11.60
N ARG A 148 15.81 0.29 -12.78
CA ARG A 148 16.32 -0.89 -13.48
C ARG A 148 17.86 -0.80 -13.64
N ASP A 149 18.56 -1.76 -13.03
CA ASP A 149 20.03 -1.84 -12.90
C ASP A 149 20.68 -0.68 -12.12
N PRO A 150 20.43 -0.55 -10.79
CA PRO A 150 21.13 0.46 -10.01
C PRO A 150 22.62 0.11 -9.96
N GLY A 151 23.48 1.11 -10.21
CA GLY A 151 24.93 0.89 -10.13
C GLY A 151 25.32 0.42 -8.72
N PRO A 152 26.43 -0.34 -8.55
CA PRO A 152 26.89 -0.81 -7.23
C PRO A 152 27.07 0.31 -6.20
N GLU A 153 27.33 1.54 -6.67
CA GLU A 153 27.50 2.75 -5.84
C GLU A 153 26.18 3.44 -5.47
N GLU A 154 25.09 3.10 -6.17
CA GLU A 154 23.77 3.74 -6.05
C GLU A 154 22.81 3.00 -5.12
N THR A 155 23.20 1.80 -4.70
CA THR A 155 22.46 0.98 -3.74
C THR A 155 23.36 0.54 -2.60
N VAL A 156 22.84 0.55 -1.38
CA VAL A 156 23.51 -0.09 -0.25
C VAL A 156 23.74 -1.55 -0.60
N SER A 157 25.02 -1.94 -0.77
CA SER A 157 25.41 -3.31 -1.12
C SER A 157 24.84 -4.27 -0.07
N ARG A 158 23.97 -5.18 -0.52
CA ARG A 158 23.33 -6.30 0.21
C ARG A 158 23.67 -6.33 1.71
N MET A 159 22.83 -5.75 2.56
CA MET A 159 22.73 -6.23 3.94
C MET A 159 22.02 -7.58 3.88
N ASN A 160 22.85 -8.62 3.79
CA ASN A 160 22.63 -10.04 4.11
C ASN A 160 21.18 -10.54 3.96
N ALA A 161 20.96 -11.29 2.88
CA ALA A 161 19.90 -12.31 2.80
C ALA A 161 20.09 -13.37 3.89
#